data_AF-E4Z5D6-F1
#
_entry.id   AF-E4Z5D6-F1
#
_cell.length_a   1.000
_cell.length_b   1.000
_cell.length_c   1.000
_cell.angle_alpha   90.00
_cell.angle_beta   90.00
_cell.angle_gamma   90.00
#
_symmetry.space_group_name_H-M   'P 1'
#
loop_
_entity.id
_entity.type
_entity.pdbx_description
1 polymer ?
#
loop_
_entity_poly.entity_id
_entity_poly.type
_entity_poly.pdbx_seq_one_letter_code
_entity_poly.pdbx_strand_id
1 'polypeptide(L)'
;QIGFISSYLEKGGMARGVSPQGKRSSRLRTRPPRRNSTSVIPVKLLTKSASMNGFFLMHYPHLMSNAYQNLVQLLDSGAISSKVDFGPNLQGIEAIPDGVDYLFSKKSIGKICVKLD
;
A
#
# COMPACT_ATOMS: atom_id res chain seq x y z
N GLN A 1 -22.95 -19.38 13.22
CA GLN A 1 -22.19 -20.64 13.16
C GLN A 1 -21.11 -20.48 12.10
N ILE A 2 -19.88 -20.17 12.53
CA ILE A 2 -18.74 -19.83 11.66
C ILE A 2 -18.02 -21.14 11.34
N GLY A 3 -17.96 -21.48 10.05
CA GLY A 3 -17.29 -22.69 9.56
C GLY A 3 -15.78 -22.62 9.82
N PHE A 4 -15.28 -23.54 10.63
CA PHE A 4 -13.86 -23.81 10.80
C PHE A 4 -13.34 -24.54 9.56
N ILE A 5 -12.26 -24.03 8.96
CA ILE A 5 -11.55 -24.70 7.87
C ILE A 5 -10.79 -25.88 8.47
N SER A 6 -11.31 -27.08 8.21
CA SER A 6 -10.71 -28.37 8.48
C SER A 6 -9.80 -28.77 7.32
N SER A 7 -8.50 -28.92 7.57
CA SER A 7 -7.63 -29.79 6.77
C SER A 7 -6.29 -30.05 7.47
N TYR A 8 -6.29 -30.87 8.51
CA TYR A 8 -5.10 -31.60 8.94
C TYR A 8 -5.49 -33.05 9.23
N LEU A 9 -5.47 -33.86 8.17
CA LEU A 9 -5.52 -35.30 8.27
C LEU A 9 -4.83 -35.88 7.04
N GLU A 10 -3.51 -35.99 7.10
CA GLU A 10 -2.79 -36.91 6.24
C GLU A 10 -2.15 -38.00 7.10
N LYS A 11 -2.33 -39.23 6.62
CA LYS A 11 -2.48 -40.46 7.37
C LYS A 11 -1.15 -41.07 7.82
N GLY A 12 -1.25 -41.93 8.82
CA GLY A 12 -0.15 -42.59 9.50
C GLY A 12 0.55 -43.71 8.71
N GLY A 13 1.51 -44.34 9.40
CA GLY A 13 2.17 -45.57 8.96
C GLY A 13 3.48 -45.84 9.70
N MET A 14 3.43 -46.66 10.76
CA MET A 14 4.61 -47.30 11.36
C MET A 14 5.05 -48.52 10.51
N ALA A 15 6.34 -48.70 10.24
CA ALA A 15 6.95 -50.02 10.04
C ALA A 15 8.48 -49.99 10.26
N ARG A 16 8.96 -50.95 11.05
CA ARG A 16 10.38 -51.26 11.31
C ARG A 16 10.98 -52.10 10.17
N GLY A 17 12.26 -51.92 9.86
CA GLY A 17 13.04 -52.83 9.00
C GLY A 17 14.49 -52.35 8.84
N VAL A 18 15.46 -53.25 9.05
CA VAL A 18 16.90 -53.00 9.17
C VAL A 18 17.64 -53.54 7.93
N SER A 19 18.41 -52.67 7.23
CA SER A 19 19.66 -52.87 6.43
C SER A 19 19.72 -53.86 5.23
N PRO A 20 20.75 -53.82 4.31
CA PRO A 20 21.83 -52.83 4.08
C PRO A 20 22.11 -52.42 2.59
N GLN A 21 22.94 -51.36 2.47
CA GLN A 21 23.94 -51.08 1.41
C GLN A 21 23.55 -50.96 -0.08
N GLY A 22 23.52 -49.71 -0.55
CA GLY A 22 23.74 -49.34 -1.94
C GLY A 22 24.38 -47.95 -2.03
N LYS A 23 25.68 -47.88 -2.37
CA LYS A 23 26.42 -46.64 -2.59
C LYS A 23 25.76 -45.82 -3.71
N ARG A 24 25.15 -44.68 -3.40
CA ARG A 24 24.75 -43.69 -4.40
C ARG A 24 25.19 -42.30 -3.98
N SER A 25 26.15 -41.79 -4.74
CA SER A 25 26.70 -40.44 -4.74
C SER A 25 25.63 -39.38 -4.45
N SER A 26 25.69 -38.80 -3.25
CA SER A 26 24.78 -37.78 -2.74
C SER A 26 25.11 -36.41 -3.34
N ARG A 27 24.77 -36.21 -4.61
CA ARG A 27 24.63 -34.84 -5.14
C ARG A 27 23.27 -34.31 -4.67
N LEU A 28 23.23 -33.80 -3.44
CA LEU A 28 22.10 -33.03 -2.90
C LEU A 28 21.87 -31.83 -3.85
N ARG A 29 20.95 -32.00 -4.81
CA ARG A 29 20.36 -30.87 -5.53
C ARG A 29 19.55 -30.11 -4.50
N THR A 30 20.15 -29.11 -3.86
CA THR A 30 19.40 -28.09 -3.14
C THR A 30 18.48 -27.44 -4.17
N ARG A 31 17.17 -27.67 -4.05
CA ARG A 31 16.19 -26.91 -4.83
C ARG A 31 16.44 -25.44 -4.45
N PRO A 32 16.57 -24.51 -5.41
CA PRO A 32 16.64 -23.10 -5.06
C PRO A 32 15.39 -22.76 -4.22
N PRO A 33 15.50 -21.90 -3.19
CA PRO A 33 14.37 -21.52 -2.37
C PRO A 33 13.27 -21.01 -3.29
N ARG A 34 12.14 -21.71 -3.27
CA ARG A 34 10.96 -21.35 -4.05
C ARG A 34 10.51 -19.98 -3.53
N ARG A 35 10.82 -18.90 -4.25
CA ARG A 35 10.28 -17.56 -3.97
C ARG A 35 8.78 -17.58 -4.29
N ASN A 36 8.01 -18.14 -3.37
CA ASN A 36 6.56 -18.07 -3.40
C ASN A 36 6.15 -16.99 -2.39
N SER A 37 6.27 -15.71 -2.74
CA SER A 37 5.71 -14.65 -1.91
C SER A 37 4.69 -13.81 -2.67
N THR A 38 3.83 -14.47 -3.44
CA THR A 38 2.49 -13.94 -3.72
C THR A 38 1.61 -14.19 -2.50
N SER A 39 2.05 -13.81 -1.30
CA SER A 39 1.14 -13.80 -0.16
C SER A 39 0.05 -12.78 -0.48
N VAL A 40 -1.19 -13.27 -0.48
CA VAL A 40 -2.37 -12.43 -0.67
C VAL A 40 -2.40 -11.35 0.41
N ILE A 41 -2.92 -10.17 0.08
CA ILE A 41 -2.93 -9.00 0.96
C ILE A 41 -3.40 -9.34 2.39
N PRO A 42 -4.49 -10.13 2.60
CA PRO A 42 -4.93 -10.49 3.95
C PRO A 42 -3.86 -11.21 4.78
N VAL A 43 -3.12 -12.15 4.18
CA VAL A 43 -2.04 -12.89 4.87
C VAL A 43 -0.91 -11.94 5.25
N LYS A 44 -0.53 -11.02 4.35
CA LYS A 44 0.53 -10.03 4.63
C LYS A 44 0.17 -9.10 5.78
N LEU A 45 -1.08 -8.63 5.83
CA LEU A 45 -1.57 -7.77 6.90
C LEU A 45 -1.60 -8.53 8.23
N LEU A 46 -2.12 -9.75 8.23
CA LEU A 46 -2.18 -10.60 9.43
C LEU A 46 -0.80 -10.89 10.02
N THR A 47 0.17 -11.31 9.19
CA THR A 47 1.53 -11.61 9.66
C THR A 47 2.21 -10.39 10.29
N LYS A 48 1.85 -9.17 9.88
CA LYS A 48 2.40 -7.93 10.40
C LYS A 48 1.56 -7.28 11.50
N SER A 49 0.41 -7.86 11.86
CA SER A 49 -0.60 -7.21 12.71
C SER A 49 -0.94 -5.79 12.21
N ALA A 50 -1.06 -5.63 10.89
CA ALA A 50 -1.26 -4.34 10.24
C ALA A 50 -2.69 -4.19 9.68
N SER A 51 -3.17 -2.95 9.57
CA SER A 51 -4.44 -2.59 8.94
C SER A 51 -4.23 -1.79 7.66
N MET A 52 -5.16 -1.91 6.72
CA MET A 52 -5.24 -1.08 5.52
C MET A 52 -6.58 -0.34 5.54
N ASN A 53 -6.54 0.97 5.78
CA ASN A 53 -7.74 1.78 5.96
C ASN A 53 -7.88 2.76 4.79
N GLY A 54 -9.04 2.76 4.14
CA GLY A 54 -9.42 3.82 3.21
C GLY A 54 -9.89 5.05 3.96
N PHE A 55 -9.70 6.23 3.36
CA PHE A 55 -10.22 7.50 3.87
C PHE A 55 -10.96 8.21 2.74
N PHE A 56 -12.18 8.65 3.02
CA PHE A 56 -12.95 9.47 2.10
C PHE A 56 -13.49 10.68 2.83
N LEU A 57 -13.13 11.87 2.34
CA LEU A 57 -13.32 13.13 3.03
C LEU A 57 -14.78 13.41 3.38
N MET A 58 -15.71 13.03 2.50
CA MET A 58 -17.16 13.27 2.69
C MET A 58 -17.77 12.45 3.83
N HIS A 59 -17.07 11.45 4.39
CA HIS A 59 -17.51 10.72 5.57
C HIS A 59 -17.21 11.44 6.90
N TYR A 60 -16.43 12.53 6.88
CA TYR A 60 -16.00 13.26 8.08
C TYR A 60 -16.33 14.77 8.06
N PRO A 61 -17.55 15.19 7.63
CA PRO A 61 -17.88 16.62 7.54
C PRO A 61 -17.86 17.30 8.91
N HIS A 62 -18.20 16.57 9.98
CA HIS A 62 -18.21 17.08 11.35
C HIS A 62 -16.82 17.48 11.88
N LEU A 63 -15.74 16.96 11.29
CA LEU A 63 -14.37 17.32 11.68
C LEU A 63 -13.79 18.47 10.85
N MET A 64 -14.40 18.81 9.70
CA MET A 64 -13.81 19.73 8.73
C MET A 64 -13.52 21.11 9.29
N SER A 65 -14.50 21.72 9.98
CA SER A 65 -14.36 23.10 10.47
C SER A 65 -13.19 23.23 11.46
N ASN A 66 -13.13 22.33 12.44
CA ASN A 66 -12.05 22.31 13.43
C ASN A 66 -10.69 21.99 12.78
N ALA A 67 -10.64 20.98 11.91
CA ALA A 67 -9.41 20.63 11.21
C ALA A 67 -8.89 21.79 10.34
N TYR A 68 -9.77 22.51 9.66
CA TYR A 68 -9.41 23.66 8.84
C TYR A 68 -8.87 24.82 9.69
N GLN A 69 -9.55 25.16 10.80
CA GLN A 69 -9.08 26.21 11.72
C GLN A 69 -7.67 25.92 12.26
N ASN A 70 -7.41 24.67 12.65
CA ASN A 70 -6.09 24.26 13.10
C ASN A 70 -5.03 24.38 11.99
N LEU A 71 -5.35 23.97 10.75
CA LEU A 71 -4.44 24.13 9.61
C LEU A 71 -4.09 25.60 9.35
N VAL A 72 -5.06 26.51 9.46
CA VAL A 72 -4.83 27.96 9.31
C VAL A 72 -3.90 28.47 10.42
N GLN A 73 -4.16 28.12 11.67
CA GLN A 73 -3.29 28.51 12.80
C GLN A 73 -1.85 28.01 12.65
N LEU A 74 -1.67 26.77 12.18
CA LEU A 74 -0.35 26.21 11.92
C LEU A 74 0.36 26.89 10.74
N LEU A 75 -0.40 27.32 9.74
CA LEU A 75 0.14 28.08 8.61
C LEU A 75 0.58 29.47 9.06
N ASP A 76 -0.27 30.18 9.82
CA ASP A 76 -0.01 31.54 10.31
C ASP A 76 1.17 31.58 11.29
N SER A 77 1.33 30.55 12.13
CA SER A 77 2.48 30.40 13.02
C SER A 77 3.77 29.97 12.30
N GLY A 78 3.70 29.60 11.01
CA GLY A 78 4.84 29.11 10.24
C GLY A 78 5.26 27.67 10.56
N ALA A 79 4.46 26.92 11.34
CA ALA A 79 4.73 25.53 11.67
C ALA A 79 4.54 24.59 10.46
N ILE A 80 3.73 25.00 9.48
CA ILE A 80 3.58 24.32 8.20
C ILE A 80 3.80 25.30 7.04
N SER A 81 4.24 24.77 5.89
CA SER A 81 4.39 25.52 4.64
C SER A 81 3.44 24.98 3.58
N SER A 82 2.58 25.85 3.05
CA SER A 82 1.70 25.52 1.92
C SER A 82 2.42 25.77 0.60
N LYS A 83 2.80 24.70 -0.11
CA LYS A 83 3.40 24.79 -1.45
C LYS A 83 2.32 24.77 -2.52
N VAL A 84 2.25 25.84 -3.30
CA VAL A 84 1.35 25.99 -4.44
C VAL A 84 2.19 25.97 -5.72
N ASP A 85 1.69 25.25 -6.72
CA ASP A 85 2.33 25.09 -8.02
C ASP A 85 1.40 25.64 -9.10
N PHE A 86 1.87 26.65 -9.82
CA PHE A 86 1.13 27.26 -10.93
C PHE A 86 1.52 26.66 -12.29
N GLY A 87 2.32 25.59 -12.30
CA GLY A 87 2.76 24.91 -13.51
C GLY A 87 3.43 25.83 -14.54
N PRO A 88 3.67 25.31 -15.75
CA PRO A 88 4.11 26.12 -16.88
C PRO A 88 2.89 26.82 -17.52
N ASN A 89 2.60 28.05 -17.07
CA ASN A 89 1.56 28.92 -17.63
C ASN A 89 0.11 28.46 -17.43
N LEU A 90 -0.25 27.90 -16.26
CA LEU A 90 -1.65 27.58 -15.95
C LEU A 90 -2.44 28.86 -15.62
N GLN A 91 -2.97 29.52 -16.64
CA GLN A 91 -3.78 30.74 -16.54
C GLN A 91 -5.05 30.61 -17.35
N GLY A 92 -6.15 31.14 -16.82
CA GLY A 92 -7.47 31.05 -17.43
C GLY A 92 -8.13 29.68 -17.26
N ILE A 93 -9.43 29.61 -17.47
CA ILE A 93 -10.23 28.38 -17.32
C ILE A 93 -9.80 27.35 -18.39
N GLU A 94 -9.38 27.83 -19.54
CA GLU A 94 -8.87 27.06 -20.67
C GLU A 94 -7.63 26.23 -20.32
N ALA A 95 -6.86 26.61 -19.31
CA ALA A 95 -5.67 25.88 -18.88
C ALA A 95 -5.97 24.74 -17.88
N ILE A 96 -7.22 24.52 -17.49
CA ILE A 96 -7.60 23.42 -16.58
C ILE A 96 -7.24 22.04 -17.15
N PRO A 97 -7.52 21.71 -18.44
CA PRO A 97 -7.11 20.44 -19.03
C PRO A 97 -5.59 20.23 -18.98
N ASP A 98 -4.82 21.26 -19.33
CA ASP A 98 -3.35 21.23 -19.26
C ASP A 98 -2.87 21.02 -17.80
N GLY A 99 -3.57 21.59 -16.83
CA GLY A 99 -3.32 21.36 -15.41
C GLY A 99 -3.55 19.91 -14.97
N VAL A 100 -4.54 19.23 -15.56
CA VAL A 100 -4.80 17.79 -15.33
C VAL A 100 -3.69 16.95 -15.96
N ASP A 101 -3.29 17.26 -17.20
CA ASP A 101 -2.16 16.58 -17.84
C ASP A 101 -0.85 16.78 -17.06
N TYR A 102 -0.66 17.98 -16.50
CA TYR A 102 0.46 18.29 -15.62
C TYR A 102 0.43 17.44 -14.34
N LEU A 103 -0.74 17.23 -13.72
CA LEU A 103 -0.90 16.32 -12.58
C LEU A 103 -0.45 14.89 -12.93
N PHE A 104 -0.88 14.37 -14.09
CA PHE A 104 -0.52 13.02 -14.52
C PHE A 104 0.94 12.88 -14.98
N SER A 105 1.58 13.99 -15.37
CA SER A 105 3.01 14.01 -15.69
C SER A 105 3.92 13.79 -14.47
N LYS A 106 3.38 13.91 -13.24
CA LYS A 106 4.12 13.80 -11.96
C LYS A 106 5.24 14.82 -11.77
N LYS A 107 5.22 15.93 -12.51
CA LYS A 107 6.20 17.02 -12.40
C LYS A 107 5.85 18.05 -11.32
N SER A 108 4.59 18.09 -10.90
CA SER A 108 4.09 19.09 -9.95
C SER A 108 4.71 18.95 -8.56
N ILE A 109 5.01 20.07 -7.90
CA ILE A 109 5.50 20.13 -6.52
C ILE A 109 4.51 20.91 -5.66
N GLY A 110 3.65 20.19 -4.95
CA GLY A 110 2.63 20.78 -4.08
C GLY A 110 1.25 20.80 -4.73
N LYS A 111 0.41 21.75 -4.34
CA LYS A 111 -0.96 21.85 -4.86
C LYS A 111 -0.97 22.61 -6.18
N ILE A 112 -1.37 21.93 -7.26
CA ILE A 112 -1.59 22.56 -8.57
C ILE A 112 -2.78 23.53 -8.47
N CYS A 113 -2.56 24.78 -8.88
CA CYS A 113 -3.55 25.84 -8.97
C CYS A 113 -3.50 26.49 -10.36
N VAL A 114 -4.66 26.87 -10.88
CA VAL A 114 -4.80 27.64 -12.13
C VAL A 114 -5.19 29.06 -11.74
N LYS A 115 -4.47 30.05 -12.25
CA LYS A 115 -4.75 31.46 -11.97
C LYS A 115 -5.92 31.92 -12.86
N LEU A 116 -6.92 32.55 -12.27
CA LEU A 116 -7.98 33.24 -13.00
C LEU A 116 -7.64 34.73 -12.96
N ASP A 117 -7.36 35.32 -14.11
CA ASP A 117 -7.16 36.77 -14.29
C ASP A 117 -8.48 37.45 -14.71
#